data_AF-A0A914RVV6-F1
#
_entry.id   AF-A0A914RVV6-F1
#
_cell.length_a   1.000
_cell.length_b   1.000
_cell.length_c   1.000
_cell.angle_alpha   90.00
_cell.angle_beta   90.00
_cell.angle_gamma   90.00
#
_symmetry.space_group_name_H-M   'P 1'
#
loop_
_entity.id
_entity.type
_entity.pdbx_description
1 polymer ?
#
loop_
_entity_poly.entity_id
_entity_poly.type
_entity_poly.pdbx_seq_one_letter_code
_entity_poly.pdbx_strand_id
1 'polypeptide(L)'
;TAEITSRIGGLANLEKHERLGGIQHVQRLLVDVESLLEQMELTVRELDPASSERSKYDLRVRSYRNDKKQLDGELDKAIQRLKENAGREELMAFDNEISLDQIGAEVLGDLSSQRETISRARDRLREADSDLNRSRKVLSQMIRRFRENLKLRF
;
A
#
# COMPACT_ATOMS: atom_id res chain seq x y z
N THR A 1 -15.78 -7.51 -1.02
CA THR A 1 -15.96 -7.46 -2.49
C THR A 1 -17.42 -7.31 -2.90
N ALA A 2 -18.38 -8.00 -2.26
CA ALA A 2 -19.82 -7.91 -2.60
C ALA A 2 -20.41 -6.48 -2.67
N GLU A 3 -20.00 -5.59 -1.77
CA GLU A 3 -20.41 -4.18 -1.84
C GLU A 3 -19.89 -3.48 -3.11
N ILE A 4 -18.61 -3.67 -3.45
CA ILE A 4 -17.99 -3.09 -4.65
C ILE A 4 -18.68 -3.63 -5.91
N THR A 5 -18.91 -4.94 -5.99
CA THR A 5 -19.68 -5.57 -7.08
C THR A 5 -21.07 -4.96 -7.23
N SER A 6 -21.80 -4.79 -6.12
CA SER A 6 -23.14 -4.19 -6.14
C SER A 6 -23.10 -2.73 -6.60
N ARG A 7 -22.09 -1.96 -6.19
CA ARG A 7 -21.92 -0.56 -6.62
C ARG A 7 -21.58 -0.47 -8.11
N ILE A 8 -20.67 -1.30 -8.61
CA ILE A 8 -20.34 -1.38 -10.04
C ILE A 8 -21.60 -1.69 -10.86
N GLY A 9 -22.38 -2.69 -10.45
CA GLY A 9 -23.65 -3.04 -11.11
C GLY A 9 -24.70 -1.92 -11.04
N GLY A 10 -24.66 -1.10 -9.99
CA GLY A 10 -25.56 0.04 -9.79
C GLY A 10 -25.22 1.28 -10.62
N LEU A 11 -24.01 1.42 -11.14
CA LEU A 11 -23.55 2.63 -11.85
C LEU A 11 -24.44 3.00 -13.04
N ALA A 12 -24.98 2.00 -13.76
CA ALA A 12 -25.86 2.23 -14.90
C ALA A 12 -27.23 2.83 -14.52
N ASN A 13 -27.66 2.63 -13.27
CA ASN A 13 -28.94 3.11 -12.75
C ASN A 13 -28.83 4.50 -12.12
N LEU A 14 -27.62 5.05 -11.98
CA LEU A 14 -27.41 6.40 -11.46
C LEU A 14 -27.82 7.46 -12.49
N GLU A 15 -28.33 8.57 -11.97
CA GLU A 15 -28.56 9.77 -12.76
C GLU A 15 -27.26 10.25 -13.41
N LYS A 16 -27.36 10.86 -14.60
CA LYS A 16 -26.17 11.24 -15.40
C LYS A 16 -25.13 12.04 -14.61
N HIS A 17 -25.59 12.99 -13.81
CA HIS A 17 -24.75 13.86 -13.00
C HIS A 17 -24.11 13.15 -11.79
N GLU A 18 -24.64 11.99 -11.38
CA GLU A 18 -24.13 11.21 -10.24
C GLU A 18 -23.17 10.09 -10.64
N ARG A 19 -23.20 9.67 -11.92
CA ARG A 19 -22.39 8.55 -12.43
C ARG A 19 -20.90 8.72 -12.18
N LEU A 20 -20.38 9.94 -12.40
CA LEU A 20 -18.98 10.26 -12.23
C LEU A 20 -18.55 10.12 -10.77
N GLY A 21 -19.32 10.72 -9.85
CA GLY A 21 -19.11 10.57 -8.42
C GLY A 21 -19.21 9.12 -7.94
N GLY A 22 -20.12 8.34 -8.54
CA GLY A 22 -20.25 6.90 -8.32
C GLY A 22 -18.99 6.14 -8.76
N ILE A 23 -18.47 6.41 -9.95
CA ILE A 23 -17.22 5.82 -10.47
C ILE A 23 -16.05 6.15 -9.55
N GLN A 24 -15.86 7.43 -9.22
CA GLN A 24 -14.78 7.91 -8.35
C GLN A 24 -14.83 7.26 -6.96
N HIS A 25 -16.04 7.04 -6.45
CA HIS A 25 -16.21 6.34 -5.18
C HIS A 25 -15.75 4.89 -5.26
N VAL A 26 -16.12 4.16 -6.32
CA VAL A 26 -15.65 2.79 -6.53
C VAL A 26 -14.13 2.74 -6.72
N GLN A 27 -13.55 3.67 -7.48
CA GLN A 27 -12.10 3.77 -7.67
C GLN A 27 -11.37 3.96 -6.34
N ARG A 28 -11.85 4.85 -5.46
CA ARG A 28 -11.26 5.04 -4.11
C ARG A 28 -11.34 3.77 -3.27
N LEU A 29 -12.46 3.07 -3.28
CA LEU A 29 -12.58 1.78 -2.58
C LEU A 29 -11.58 0.74 -3.10
N LEU A 30 -11.33 0.69 -4.41
CA LEU A 30 -10.36 -0.25 -5.00
C LEU A 30 -8.92 0.11 -4.63
N VAL A 31 -8.58 1.39 -4.50
CA VAL A 31 -7.29 1.87 -3.99
C VAL A 31 -7.11 1.50 -2.52
N ASP A 32 -8.15 1.67 -1.70
CA ASP A 32 -8.13 1.29 -0.28
C ASP A 32 -7.92 -0.23 -0.12
N VAL A 33 -8.56 -1.03 -0.98
CA VAL A 33 -8.37 -2.49 -1.01
C VAL A 33 -6.94 -2.86 -1.40
N GLU A 34 -6.34 -2.22 -2.41
CA GLU A 34 -4.94 -2.47 -2.77
C GLU A 34 -4.01 -2.16 -1.59
N SER A 35 -4.19 -1.00 -0.95
CA SER A 35 -3.39 -0.58 0.21
C SER A 35 -3.50 -1.59 1.37
N LEU A 36 -4.69 -2.14 1.62
CA LEU A 36 -4.90 -3.17 2.62
C LEU A 36 -4.20 -4.49 2.24
N LEU A 37 -4.27 -4.88 0.96
CA LEU A 37 -3.60 -6.08 0.46
C LEU A 37 -2.08 -5.96 0.59
N GLU A 38 -1.51 -4.80 0.29
CA GLU A 38 -0.08 -4.54 0.51
C GLU A 38 0.32 -4.70 1.98
N GLN A 39 -0.47 -4.15 2.91
CA GLN A 39 -0.23 -4.33 4.36
C GLN A 39 -0.35 -5.80 4.79
N MET A 40 -1.32 -6.53 4.23
CA MET A 40 -1.46 -7.97 4.48
C MET A 40 -0.24 -8.73 3.97
N GLU A 41 0.30 -8.42 2.79
CA GLU A 41 1.52 -9.04 2.27
C GLU A 41 2.73 -8.79 3.15
N LEU A 42 2.89 -7.55 3.63
CA LEU A 42 3.96 -7.21 4.56
C LEU A 42 3.84 -8.00 5.85
N THR A 43 2.64 -8.07 6.43
CA THR A 43 2.36 -8.83 7.66
C THR A 43 2.63 -10.33 7.46
N VAL A 44 2.24 -10.90 6.31
CA VAL A 44 2.48 -12.31 5.99
C VAL A 44 3.98 -12.59 5.81
N ARG A 45 4.76 -11.64 5.27
CA ARG A 45 6.21 -11.78 5.12
C ARG A 45 6.97 -11.82 6.44
N GLU A 46 6.42 -11.24 7.51
CA GLU A 46 7.00 -11.27 8.85
C GLU A 46 6.86 -12.64 9.54
N LEU A 47 5.98 -13.50 9.04
CA LEU A 47 5.82 -14.87 9.54
C LEU A 47 6.99 -15.76 9.12
N ASP A 48 7.27 -16.78 9.94
CA ASP A 48 8.27 -17.81 9.64
C ASP A 48 8.02 -18.41 8.24
N PRO A 49 9.01 -18.33 7.31
CA PRO A 49 8.93 -18.93 5.98
C PRO A 49 8.49 -20.40 5.96
N ALA A 50 8.82 -21.18 6.98
CA ALA A 50 8.48 -22.59 7.06
C ALA A 50 7.10 -22.86 7.68
N SER A 51 6.40 -21.83 8.18
CA SER A 51 5.12 -22.02 8.85
C SER A 51 3.96 -22.31 7.88
N SER A 52 3.09 -23.23 8.29
CA SER A 52 1.84 -23.52 7.58
C SER A 52 0.87 -22.33 7.60
N GLU A 53 0.93 -21.50 8.64
CA GLU A 53 0.15 -20.27 8.76
C GLU A 53 0.52 -19.25 7.67
N ARG A 54 1.82 -19.03 7.44
CA ARG A 54 2.28 -18.16 6.34
C ARG A 54 1.74 -18.66 5.00
N SER A 55 1.87 -19.96 4.73
CA SER A 55 1.39 -20.56 3.47
C SER A 55 -0.11 -20.37 3.27
N LYS A 56 -0.91 -20.53 4.34
CA LYS A 56 -2.36 -20.30 4.33
C LYS A 56 -2.72 -18.85 4.03
N TYR A 57 -2.06 -17.89 4.67
CA TYR A 57 -2.35 -16.48 4.46
C TYR A 57 -1.85 -15.97 3.11
N ASP A 58 -0.71 -16.46 2.64
CA ASP A 58 -0.19 -16.15 1.30
C ASP A 58 -1.21 -16.54 0.21
N LEU A 59 -1.80 -17.75 0.32
CA LEU A 59 -2.86 -18.18 -0.59
C LEU A 59 -4.10 -17.27 -0.55
N ARG A 60 -4.51 -16.82 0.63
CA ARG A 60 -5.66 -15.90 0.78
C ARG A 60 -5.38 -14.54 0.15
N VAL A 61 -4.21 -13.97 0.42
CA VAL A 61 -3.82 -12.67 -0.15
C VAL A 61 -3.76 -12.73 -1.67
N ARG A 62 -3.20 -13.80 -2.24
CA ARG A 62 -3.24 -14.06 -3.69
C ARG A 62 -4.67 -14.14 -4.22
N SER A 63 -5.56 -14.85 -3.53
CA SER A 63 -6.97 -14.94 -3.93
C SER A 63 -7.63 -13.56 -3.94
N TYR A 64 -7.45 -12.76 -2.90
CA TYR A 64 -8.04 -11.42 -2.83
C TYR A 64 -7.46 -10.46 -3.87
N ARG A 65 -6.18 -10.59 -4.22
CA ARG A 65 -5.60 -9.86 -5.37
C ARG A 65 -6.28 -10.22 -6.69
N ASN A 66 -6.55 -11.50 -6.91
CA ASN A 66 -7.28 -11.94 -8.10
C ASN A 66 -8.71 -11.37 -8.11
N ASP A 67 -9.41 -11.41 -6.98
CA ASP A 67 -10.75 -10.83 -6.86
C ASP A 67 -10.72 -9.31 -7.16
N LYS A 68 -9.75 -8.59 -6.60
CA LYS A 68 -9.58 -7.15 -6.85
C LYS A 68 -9.31 -6.85 -8.33
N LYS A 69 -8.45 -7.64 -8.98
CA LYS A 69 -8.21 -7.54 -10.43
C LYS A 69 -9.48 -7.78 -11.26
N GLN A 70 -10.34 -8.70 -10.82
CA GLN A 70 -11.64 -8.92 -11.47
C GLN A 70 -12.54 -7.69 -11.31
N LEU A 71 -12.60 -7.10 -10.11
CA LEU A 71 -13.38 -5.89 -9.85
C LEU A 71 -12.89 -4.68 -10.65
N ASP A 72 -11.57 -4.49 -10.76
CA ASP A 72 -10.98 -3.45 -11.63
C ASP A 72 -11.50 -3.60 -13.07
N GLY A 73 -11.46 -4.83 -13.62
CA GLY A 73 -11.95 -5.10 -14.97
C GLY A 73 -13.48 -5.02 -15.13
N GLU A 74 -14.26 -5.26 -14.07
CA GLU A 74 -15.70 -5.05 -14.08
C GLU A 74 -16.04 -3.55 -14.10
N LEU A 75 -15.33 -2.74 -13.33
CA LEU A 75 -15.46 -1.29 -13.32
C LEU A 75 -15.10 -0.70 -14.69
N ASP A 76 -13.99 -1.10 -15.29
CA ASP A 76 -13.57 -0.62 -16.62
C ASP A 76 -14.64 -0.89 -17.68
N LYS A 77 -15.22 -2.10 -17.67
CA LYS A 77 -16.33 -2.46 -18.57
C LYS A 77 -17.57 -1.62 -18.32
N ALA A 78 -17.89 -1.33 -17.05
CA ALA A 78 -19.03 -0.50 -16.70
C ALA A 78 -18.83 0.95 -17.19
N ILE A 79 -17.64 1.51 -16.98
CA ILE A 79 -17.26 2.84 -17.49
C ILE A 79 -17.37 2.89 -19.02
N GLN A 80 -16.83 1.87 -19.71
CA GLN A 80 -16.91 1.82 -21.17
C GLN A 80 -18.35 1.83 -21.68
N ARG A 81 -19.24 1.03 -21.09
CA ARG A 81 -20.67 1.02 -21.43
C ARG A 81 -21.35 2.36 -21.17
N LEU A 82 -20.95 3.06 -20.12
CA LEU A 82 -21.46 4.40 -19.83
C LEU A 82 -21.00 5.40 -20.89
N LYS A 83 -19.72 5.36 -21.28
CA LYS A 83 -19.15 6.21 -22.35
C LYS A 83 -19.84 5.95 -23.69
N GLU A 84 -20.08 4.70 -24.06
CA GLU A 84 -20.77 4.35 -25.32
C GLU A 84 -22.19 4.94 -25.40
N ASN A 85 -22.85 5.16 -24.26
CA ASN A 85 -24.20 5.72 -24.16
C ASN A 85 -24.23 7.21 -23.77
N ALA A 86 -23.06 7.85 -23.66
CA ALA A 86 -22.91 9.23 -23.20
C ALA A 86 -22.96 10.24 -24.35
N GLY A 87 -23.50 11.43 -24.07
CA GLY A 87 -23.41 12.57 -24.99
C GLY A 87 -21.98 13.12 -25.07
N ARG A 88 -21.67 13.93 -26.10
CA ARG A 88 -20.32 14.50 -26.31
C ARG A 88 -19.77 15.28 -25.10
N GLU A 89 -20.63 15.99 -24.39
CA GLU A 89 -20.26 16.76 -23.19
C GLU A 89 -19.98 15.85 -21.98
N GLU A 90 -20.77 14.78 -21.81
CA GLU A 90 -20.61 13.77 -20.77
C GLU A 90 -19.34 12.93 -21.00
N LEU A 91 -18.99 12.65 -22.26
CA LEU A 91 -17.72 12.03 -22.65
C LEU A 91 -16.51 12.89 -22.26
N MET A 92 -16.55 14.20 -22.52
CA MET A 92 -15.47 15.11 -22.13
C MET A 92 -15.32 15.20 -20.61
N ALA A 93 -16.42 15.20 -19.86
CA ALA A 93 -16.39 15.17 -18.40
C ALA A 93 -15.76 13.87 -17.88
N PHE A 94 -16.16 12.71 -18.42
CA PHE A 94 -15.57 11.42 -18.07
C PHE A 94 -14.07 11.38 -18.33
N ASP A 95 -13.61 11.80 -19.51
CA ASP A 95 -12.18 11.74 -19.85
C ASP A 95 -11.34 12.70 -19.00
N ASN A 96 -11.80 13.95 -18.79
CA ASN A 96 -11.04 14.91 -18.00
C ASN A 96 -10.94 14.51 -16.53
N GLU A 97 -12.05 14.11 -15.91
CA GLU A 97 -12.11 13.93 -14.47
C GLU A 97 -11.56 12.56 -14.03
N ILE A 98 -11.79 11.50 -14.82
CA ILE A 98 -11.19 10.18 -14.53
C ILE A 98 -9.66 10.23 -14.69
N SER A 99 -9.15 10.93 -15.71
CA SER A 99 -7.70 11.08 -15.89
C SER A 99 -7.06 11.91 -14.79
N LEU A 100 -7.72 12.99 -14.33
CA LEU A 100 -7.22 13.79 -13.22
C LEU A 100 -7.14 12.98 -11.92
N ASP A 101 -8.16 12.19 -11.63
CA ASP A 101 -8.21 11.36 -10.41
C ASP A 101 -7.24 10.18 -10.46
N GLN A 102 -7.04 9.55 -11.61
CA GLN A 102 -6.02 8.50 -11.75
C GLN A 102 -4.62 9.04 -11.46
N ILE A 103 -4.29 10.21 -12.03
CA ILE A 103 -3.01 10.88 -11.77
C ILE A 103 -2.92 11.28 -10.28
N GLY A 104 -3.99 11.80 -9.70
CA GLY A 104 -4.03 12.15 -8.28
C GLY A 104 -3.83 10.94 -7.36
N ALA A 105 -4.48 9.82 -7.65
CA ALA A 105 -4.36 8.57 -6.89
C ALA A 105 -2.96 7.95 -7.01
N GLU A 106 -2.36 7.95 -8.20
CA GLU A 106 -0.99 7.47 -8.43
C GLU A 106 0.02 8.31 -7.64
N VAL A 107 -0.07 9.64 -7.73
CA VAL A 107 0.81 10.56 -6.98
C VAL A 107 0.66 10.37 -5.47
N LEU A 108 -0.57 10.20 -4.96
CA LEU A 108 -0.81 9.94 -3.54
C LEU A 108 -0.27 8.57 -3.09
N GLY A 109 -0.42 7.55 -3.93
CA GLY A 109 0.16 6.22 -3.69
C GLY A 109 1.68 6.27 -3.57
N ASP A 110 2.34 6.92 -4.53
CA ASP A 110 3.79 7.12 -4.52
C ASP A 110 4.26 7.87 -3.28
N LEU A 111 3.58 8.95 -2.90
CA LEU A 111 3.89 9.70 -1.68
C LEU A 111 3.72 8.85 -0.42
N SER A 112 2.70 8.01 -0.35
CA SER A 112 2.47 7.10 0.77
C SER A 112 3.59 6.06 0.90
N SER A 113 3.95 5.40 -0.20
CA SER A 113 5.04 4.42 -0.28
C SER A 113 6.39 5.04 0.08
N GLN A 114 6.65 6.26 -0.40
CA GLN A 114 7.85 7.01 -0.03
C GLN A 114 7.87 7.35 1.46
N ARG A 115 6.73 7.77 2.04
CA ARG A 115 6.63 8.04 3.49
C ARG A 115 6.94 6.80 4.32
N GLU A 116 6.44 5.64 3.91
CA GLU A 116 6.72 4.37 4.57
C GLU A 116 8.21 4.00 4.48
N THR A 117 8.81 4.14 3.30
CA THR A 117 10.24 3.90 3.09
C THR A 117 11.09 4.78 3.99
N ILE A 118 10.76 6.08 4.08
CA ILE A 118 11.44 7.02 4.97
C ILE A 118 11.25 6.61 6.44
N SER A 119 10.05 6.20 6.84
CA SER A 119 9.78 5.73 8.21
C SER A 119 10.64 4.52 8.56
N ARG A 120 10.68 3.51 7.71
CA ARG A 120 11.50 2.30 7.90
C ARG A 120 12.99 2.63 7.95
N ALA A 121 13.47 3.52 7.07
CA ALA A 121 14.86 3.98 7.08
C ALA A 121 15.21 4.70 8.38
N ARG A 122 14.29 5.53 8.90
CA ARG A 122 14.43 6.25 10.17
C ARG A 122 14.46 5.31 11.38
N ASP A 123 13.65 4.25 11.38
CA ASP A 123 13.66 3.25 12.46
C ASP A 123 14.97 2.45 12.47
N ARG A 124 15.47 2.04 11.30
CA ARG A 124 16.79 1.39 11.17
C ARG A 124 17.93 2.28 11.64
N LEU A 125 17.89 3.58 11.31
CA LEU A 125 18.89 4.54 11.79
C LEU A 125 18.88 4.68 13.30
N ARG A 126 17.70 4.69 13.93
CA ARG A 126 17.59 4.71 15.40
C ARG A 126 18.16 3.45 16.06
N GLU A 127 17.90 2.29 15.47
CA GLU A 127 18.45 1.02 15.95
C GLU A 127 19.99 1.01 15.85
N ALA A 128 20.53 1.41 14.69
CA ALA A 128 21.97 1.54 14.47
C ALA A 128 22.63 2.51 15.47
N ASP A 129 21.99 3.65 15.78
CA ASP A 129 22.49 4.61 16.77
C ASP A 129 22.53 4.02 18.20
N SER A 130 21.52 3.22 18.57
CA SER A 130 21.52 2.48 19.83
C SER A 130 22.67 1.46 19.90
N ASP A 131 22.91 0.71 18.83
CA ASP A 131 23.97 -0.29 18.77
C ASP A 131 25.37 0.34 18.77
N LEU A 132 25.54 1.47 18.08
CA LEU A 132 26.76 2.27 18.15
C LEU A 132 27.01 2.78 19.57
N ASN A 133 25.98 3.26 20.27
CA ASN A 133 26.10 3.70 21.66
C ASN A 133 26.51 2.56 22.61
N ARG A 134 25.99 1.35 22.41
CA ARG A 134 26.40 0.16 23.16
C ARG A 134 27.86 -0.21 22.86
N SER A 135 28.23 -0.24 21.59
CA SER A 135 29.60 -0.55 21.14
C SER A 135 30.62 0.45 21.72
N ARG A 136 30.28 1.73 21.76
CA ARG A 136 31.11 2.78 22.39
C ARG A 136 31.35 2.52 23.88
N LYS A 137 30.33 2.07 24.62
CA LYS A 137 30.46 1.71 26.05
C LYS A 137 31.39 0.52 26.24
N VAL A 138 31.24 -0.53 25.44
CA VAL A 138 32.11 -1.72 25.48
C VAL A 138 33.56 -1.35 25.19
N LEU A 139 33.81 -0.59 24.11
CA LEU A 139 35.15 -0.15 23.76
C LEU A 139 35.79 0.69 24.89
N SER A 140 35.01 1.58 25.51
CA SER A 140 35.50 2.38 26.65
C SER A 140 35.92 1.50 27.84
N GLN A 141 35.18 0.44 28.14
CA GLN A 141 35.54 -0.52 29.17
C GLN A 141 36.81 -1.32 28.79
N MET A 142 36.94 -1.73 27.53
CA MET A 142 38.13 -2.43 27.04
C MET A 142 39.38 -1.55 27.15
N ILE A 143 39.30 -0.28 26.73
CA ILE A 143 40.39 0.69 26.84
C ILE A 143 40.81 0.87 28.31
N ARG A 144 39.84 0.96 29.23
CA ARG A 144 40.11 1.06 30.67
C ARG A 144 40.84 -0.17 31.20
N ARG A 145 40.36 -1.38 30.90
CA ARG A 145 40.99 -2.64 31.30
C ARG A 145 42.40 -2.77 30.74
N PHE A 146 42.63 -2.34 29.50
CA PHE A 146 43.96 -2.36 28.89
C PHE A 146 44.94 -1.43 29.62
N ARG A 147 44.52 -0.21 29.97
CA ARG A 147 45.35 0.71 30.78
C ARG A 147 45.63 0.16 32.18
N GLU A 148 44.64 -0.45 32.83
CA GLU A 148 44.82 -1.08 34.15
C GLU A 148 45.82 -2.24 34.07
N ASN A 149 45.75 -3.07 33.02
CA ASN A 149 46.71 -4.15 32.79
C ASN A 149 48.14 -3.64 32.55
N LEU A 150 48.30 -2.55 31.80
CA LEU A 150 49.60 -1.92 31.58
C LEU A 150 50.20 -1.36 32.88
N LYS A 151 49.39 -0.77 33.77
CA LYS A 151 49.86 -0.26 35.06
C LYS A 151 50.33 -1.36 36.03
N LEU A 152 49.76 -2.56 35.92
CA LEU A 152 50.13 -3.71 36.76
C LEU A 152 51.41 -4.43 36.28
N ARG A 153 51.90 -4.08 35.08
CA ARG A 153 53.09 -4.69 34.45
C ARG A 153 54.39 -3.89 34.65
N PHE A 154 54.33 -2.74 35.33
CA PHE A 154 55.47 -1.93 35.75
C PHE A 154 55.47 -1.78 37.27
#